data_AF-A0A937UBW2-F1
#
_entry.id   AF-A0A937UBW2-F1
#
_cell.length_a   1.000
_cell.length_b   1.000
_cell.length_c   1.000
_cell.angle_alpha   90.00
_cell.angle_beta   90.00
_cell.angle_gamma   90.00
#
_symmetry.space_group_name_H-M   'P 1'
#
loop_
_entity.id
_entity.type
_entity.pdbx_description
1 polymer ?
#
loop_
_entity_poly.entity_id
_entity_poly.type
_entity_poly.pdbx_seq_one_letter_code
_entity_poly.pdbx_strand_id
1 'polypeptide(L)'
;MTEPSAAVLIKHELDDEDKAYINEIFLDEVVAKLQKMDARIGTLNCNFAGDQYRNWNILFRSKGPGFEIVDFEYDEDSDGIDLDL
;
A
#
# COMPACT_ATOMS: atom_id res chain seq x y z
N MET A 1 -29.85 -13.49 12.00
CA MET A 1 -28.69 -13.45 12.92
C MET A 1 -27.48 -13.32 12.02
N THR A 2 -27.19 -12.10 11.60
CA THR A 2 -26.12 -11.80 10.64
C THR A 2 -24.82 -11.69 11.44
N GLU A 3 -23.81 -12.40 10.98
CA GLU A 3 -22.49 -12.59 11.58
C GLU A 3 -21.88 -11.27 12.06
N PRO A 4 -21.09 -11.24 13.15
CA PRO A 4 -20.25 -10.08 13.42
C PRO A 4 -19.23 -10.00 12.29
N SER A 5 -19.56 -9.14 11.32
CA SER A 5 -18.62 -8.60 10.34
C SER A 5 -17.35 -8.30 11.09
N ALA A 6 -16.27 -9.00 10.76
CA ALA A 6 -14.95 -8.75 11.31
C ALA A 6 -14.63 -7.30 10.96
N ALA A 7 -14.90 -6.38 11.88
CA ALA A 7 -14.52 -5.00 11.75
C ALA A 7 -13.00 -5.04 11.73
N VAL A 8 -12.43 -5.02 10.53
CA VAL A 8 -11.00 -4.88 10.34
C VAL A 8 -10.63 -3.62 11.11
N LEU A 9 -9.83 -3.79 12.18
CA LEU A 9 -9.31 -2.67 12.93
C LEU A 9 -8.29 -1.98 12.04
N ILE A 10 -8.75 -0.92 11.37
CA ILE A 10 -7.90 -0.12 10.50
C ILE A 10 -6.86 0.55 11.38
N LYS A 11 -5.59 0.29 11.06
CA LYS A 11 -4.48 0.94 11.76
C LYS A 11 -4.47 2.40 11.35
N HIS A 12 -4.65 3.27 12.35
CA HIS A 12 -4.62 4.71 12.18
C HIS A 12 -3.19 5.28 12.30
N GLU A 13 -2.24 4.45 12.75
CA GLU A 13 -0.82 4.80 12.92
C GLU A 13 0.04 3.64 12.39
N LEU A 14 1.12 3.96 11.68
CA LEU A 14 2.12 3.00 11.21
C LEU A 14 3.39 3.12 12.06
N ASP A 15 3.69 2.06 12.81
CA ASP A 15 4.98 1.91 13.47
C ASP A 15 6.08 1.54 12.47
N ASP A 16 7.34 1.62 12.89
CA ASP A 16 8.49 1.27 12.03
C ASP A 16 8.41 -0.19 11.53
N GLU A 17 7.86 -1.10 12.32
CA GLU A 17 7.62 -2.50 11.91
C GLU A 17 6.57 -2.60 10.80
N ASP A 18 5.47 -1.83 10.89
CA ASP A 18 4.45 -1.80 9.85
C ASP A 18 5.00 -1.22 8.55
N LYS A 19 5.79 -0.13 8.63
CA LYS A 19 6.42 0.47 7.45
C LYS A 19 7.41 -0.48 6.80
N ALA A 20 8.20 -1.21 7.60
CA ALA A 20 9.11 -2.23 7.09
C ALA A 20 8.33 -3.33 6.35
N TYR A 21 7.27 -3.83 6.97
CA TYR A 21 6.41 -4.85 6.37
C TYR A 21 5.76 -4.39 5.05
N ILE A 22 5.11 -3.21 5.03
CA ILE A 22 4.52 -2.65 3.82
C ILE A 22 5.57 -2.48 2.72
N ASN A 23 6.78 -2.05 3.07
CA ASN A 23 7.88 -1.91 2.11
C ASN A 23 8.34 -3.26 1.54
N GLU A 24 8.42 -4.30 2.36
CA GLU A 24 8.75 -5.65 1.87
C GLU A 24 7.73 -6.16 0.86
N ILE A 25 6.43 -6.05 1.17
CA ILE A 25 5.37 -6.47 0.23
C ILE A 25 5.35 -5.59 -1.03
N PHE A 26 5.59 -4.28 -0.88
CA PHE A 26 5.70 -3.37 -2.03
C PHE A 26 6.84 -3.80 -2.98
N LEU A 27 8.02 -4.12 -2.44
CA LEU A 27 9.16 -4.56 -3.24
C LEU A 27 8.96 -5.93 -3.87
N ASP A 28 8.25 -6.85 -3.21
CA ASP A 28 8.01 -8.20 -3.70
C ASP A 28 6.89 -8.25 -4.75
N GLU A 29 5.72 -7.68 -4.45
CA GLU A 29 4.52 -7.82 -5.28
C GLU A 29 4.30 -6.63 -6.23
N VAL A 30 4.53 -5.42 -5.74
CA VAL A 30 4.12 -4.20 -6.45
C VAL A 30 5.19 -3.75 -7.45
N VAL A 31 6.47 -3.78 -7.07
CA VAL A 31 7.57 -3.33 -7.95
C VAL A 31 7.57 -4.05 -9.28
N ALA A 32 7.36 -5.36 -9.28
CA ALA A 32 7.29 -6.15 -10.51
C ALA A 32 6.13 -5.71 -11.42
N LYS A 33 4.97 -5.31 -10.85
CA LYS A 33 3.83 -4.76 -11.60
C LYS A 33 4.13 -3.36 -12.13
N LEU A 34 4.69 -2.48 -11.29
CA LEU A 34 5.07 -1.12 -11.67
C LEU A 34 6.11 -1.09 -12.79
N GLN A 35 7.10 -1.99 -12.75
CA GLN A 35 8.09 -2.15 -13.83
C GLN A 35 7.43 -2.53 -15.15
N LYS A 36 6.44 -3.44 -15.14
CA LYS A 36 5.72 -3.84 -16.36
C LYS A 36 4.91 -2.69 -16.97
N MET A 37 4.47 -1.73 -16.15
CA MET A 37 3.68 -0.58 -16.57
C MET A 37 4.51 0.67 -16.92
N ASP A 38 5.85 0.61 -16.85
CA ASP A 38 6.75 1.77 -16.96
C ASP A 38 6.39 2.90 -15.98
N ALA A 39 5.90 2.54 -14.79
CA ALA A 39 5.51 3.53 -13.78
C ALA A 39 6.75 4.29 -13.28
N ARG A 40 6.63 5.60 -13.08
CA ARG A 40 7.75 6.46 -12.62
C ARG A 40 7.54 7.05 -11.24
N ILE A 41 6.34 7.51 -10.95
CA ILE A 41 5.95 8.06 -9.66
C ILE A 41 4.44 7.91 -9.56
N GLY A 42 3.96 7.61 -8.37
CA GLY A 42 2.54 7.45 -8.14
C GLY A 42 2.25 7.24 -6.67
N THR A 43 0.96 7.27 -6.36
CA THR A 43 0.45 6.93 -5.05
C THR A 43 -0.20 5.56 -5.15
N LEU A 44 0.08 4.68 -4.20
CA LEU A 44 -0.51 3.35 -4.14
C LEU A 44 -1.11 3.10 -2.76
N ASN A 45 -2.30 2.54 -2.73
CA ASN A 45 -2.95 2.16 -1.50
C ASN A 45 -2.31 0.92 -0.87
N CYS A 46 -2.09 0.92 0.44
CA CYS A 46 -1.43 -0.15 1.20
C CYS A 46 -2.32 -1.39 1.41
N ASN A 47 -3.51 -1.45 0.82
CA ASN A 47 -4.36 -2.63 0.82
C ASN A 47 -3.63 -3.90 0.33
N PHE A 48 -2.61 -3.76 -0.53
CA PHE A 48 -1.76 -4.89 -0.93
C PHE A 48 -1.05 -5.58 0.25
N ALA A 49 -0.73 -4.85 1.33
CA ALA A 49 -0.11 -5.40 2.53
C ALA A 49 -1.16 -5.93 3.54
N GLY A 50 -2.44 -5.61 3.33
CA GLY A 50 -3.57 -6.08 4.11
C GLY A 50 -4.63 -5.01 4.33
N ASP A 51 -5.87 -5.45 4.52
CA ASP A 51 -7.06 -4.61 4.74
C ASP A 51 -6.89 -3.61 5.91
N GLN A 52 -6.09 -3.95 6.91
CA GLN A 52 -5.79 -3.08 8.06
C GLN A 52 -5.04 -1.80 7.67
N TYR A 53 -4.41 -1.79 6.49
CA TYR A 53 -3.68 -0.64 5.93
C TYR A 53 -4.42 0.01 4.76
N ARG A 54 -5.67 -0.38 4.47
CA ARG A 54 -6.41 0.14 3.31
C ARG A 54 -6.64 1.67 3.31
N ASN A 55 -6.50 2.33 4.46
CA ASN A 55 -6.60 3.80 4.58
C ASN A 55 -5.23 4.48 4.45
N TRP A 56 -4.16 3.70 4.23
CA TRP A 56 -2.82 4.23 4.04
C TRP A 56 -2.45 4.18 2.58
N ASN A 57 -1.86 5.25 2.11
CA ASN A 57 -1.34 5.41 0.78
C ASN A 57 0.15 5.64 0.86
N ILE A 58 0.92 4.97 0.01
CA ILE A 58 2.35 5.22 -0.15
C ILE A 58 2.58 6.04 -1.40
N LEU A 59 3.34 7.11 -1.25
CA LEU A 59 3.92 7.80 -2.40
C LEU A 59 5.19 7.05 -2.79
N PHE A 60 5.22 6.44 -3.95
CA PHE A 60 6.39 5.74 -4.46
C PHE A 60 7.01 6.49 -5.65
N ARG A 61 8.32 6.33 -5.84
CA ARG A 61 9.02 6.80 -7.03
C ARG A 61 10.01 5.77 -7.54
N SER A 62 10.25 5.78 -8.85
CA SER A 62 11.30 5.01 -9.48
C SER A 62 12.67 5.57 -9.06
N LYS A 63 13.55 4.70 -8.56
CA LYS A 63 14.94 5.03 -8.22
C LYS A 63 15.86 4.02 -8.88
N GLY A 64 16.44 4.41 -10.01
CA GLY A 64 17.30 3.55 -10.81
C GLY A 64 16.51 2.34 -11.35
N PRO A 65 16.98 1.09 -11.15
CA PRO A 65 16.27 -0.10 -11.60
C PRO A 65 15.09 -0.52 -10.70
N GLY A 66 14.89 0.13 -9.54
CA GLY A 66 13.85 -0.22 -8.57
C GLY A 66 12.91 0.94 -8.25
N PHE A 67 12.13 0.76 -7.19
CA PHE A 67 11.26 1.78 -6.63
C PHE A 67 11.55 1.94 -5.14
N GLU A 68 11.26 3.12 -4.61
CA GLU A 68 11.29 3.38 -3.18
C GLU A 68 10.00 4.08 -2.75
N ILE A 69 9.58 3.82 -1.51
CA ILE A 69 8.53 4.58 -0.84
C ILE A 69 9.16 5.88 -0.32
N VAL A 70 8.55 6.99 -0.70
CA VAL A 70 8.96 8.35 -0.34
C VAL A 70 8.20 8.84 0.87
N ASP A 71 6.90 8.55 0.93
CA ASP A 71 6.00 9.06 1.95
C ASP A 71 4.84 8.09 2.21
N PHE A 72 4.23 8.20 3.40
CA PHE A 72 3.06 7.44 3.81
C PHE A 72 1.98 8.45 4.21
N GLU A 73 0.92 8.51 3.43
CA GLU A 73 -0.22 9.39 3.63
C GLU A 73 -1.40 8.59 4.17
N TYR A 74 -1.98 9.05 5.26
CA TYR A 74 -3.22 8.48 5.78
C TYR A 74 -4.41 9.23 5.22
N ASP A 75 -5.36 8.49 4.64
CA ASP A 75 -6.53 9.02 3.99
C ASP A 75 -7.75 8.16 4.36
N GLU A 76 -8.66 8.72 5.16
CA GLU A 76 -9.85 7.99 5.67
C GLU A 76 -10.86 7.63 4.58
N ASP A 77 -10.81 8.36 3.46
CA ASP A 77 -11.66 8.19 2.28
C ASP A 77 -10.94 7.42 1.15
N SER A 78 -9.79 6.80 1.44
CA SER A 78 -9.06 6.08 0.41
C SER A 78 -9.79 4.82 -0.03
N ASP A 79 -10.59 4.97 -1.08
CA ASP A 79 -11.00 3.88 -1.96
C ASP A 79 -9.76 3.41 -2.73
N GLY A 80 -9.00 2.49 -2.13
CA GLY A 80 -7.81 1.91 -2.72
C GLY A 80 -8.10 1.41 -4.14
N ILE A 81 -7.37 1.94 -5.13
CA ILE A 81 -7.43 1.40 -6.48
C ILE A 81 -6.70 0.06 -6.46
N ASP A 82 -7.48 -1.02 -6.50
CA ASP A 82 -6.97 -2.38 -6.69
C ASP A 82 -6.28 -2.46 -8.06
N LEU A 83 -4.97 -2.71 -8.05
CA LEU A 83 -4.18 -2.96 -9.26
C LEU A 83 -4.27 -4.44 -9.67
N ASP A 84 -5.50 -4.93 -9.79
CA ASP A 84 -5.87 -6.11 -10.56
C ASP A 84 -6.57 -5.60 -11.84
N LEU A 85 -5.78 -5.41 -12.90
CA LEU A 85 -6.26 -5.13 -14.25
C LEU A 85 -5.88 -6.28 -15.18
#